data_AF-A0AAU9JII6-F1
#
_entry.id   AF-A0AAU9JII6-F1
#
_cell.length_a   1.000
_cell.length_b   1.000
_cell.length_c   1.000
_cell.angle_alpha   90.00
_cell.angle_beta   90.00
_cell.angle_gamma   90.00
#
_symmetry.space_group_name_H-M   'P 1'
#
loop_
_entity.id
_entity.type
_entity.pdbx_description
1 polymer ?
#
loop_
_entity_poly.entity_id
_entity_poly.type
_entity_poly.pdbx_seq_one_letter_code
_entity_poly.pdbx_strand_id
1 'polypeptide(L)'
;MFLKSQNFVFSYFYGKSDYEKCRVILLRVNEILENNVHQKFRMPCYFIQWAELYISLNEIEKAEKCLSKAEKLLFSQKNIAIKDLSCIGDYIDVANIYINLSNNSDKTNFQKAEKILKYVEEVVNEKRRNDRFSKLAIYYCLGKLYFKEQRWEYSKLYNQKSFDLYKKFTYNPNVARDLKHRIDSLMKYWKFMDRKFKINT
;
A
#
# COMPACT_ATOMS: atom_id res chain seq x y z
N MET A 1 -8.33 -21.08 4.72
CA MET A 1 -6.93 -21.43 4.38
C MET A 1 -6.63 -21.18 2.90
N PHE A 2 -7.53 -21.58 1.99
CA PHE A 2 -7.39 -21.49 0.52
C PHE A 2 -7.07 -20.11 -0.08
N LEU A 3 -7.72 -19.02 0.36
CA LEU A 3 -7.43 -17.69 -0.20
C LEU A 3 -6.02 -17.17 0.16
N LYS A 4 -5.46 -17.56 1.32
CA LYS A 4 -4.09 -17.18 1.68
C LYS A 4 -3.05 -17.84 0.76
N SER A 5 -3.29 -19.10 0.37
CA SER A 5 -2.44 -19.78 -0.61
C SER A 5 -2.57 -19.18 -2.00
N GLN A 6 -3.77 -18.75 -2.43
CA GLN A 6 -3.95 -18.09 -3.73
C GLN A 6 -3.17 -16.76 -3.83
N ASN A 7 -3.14 -15.96 -2.75
CA ASN A 7 -2.32 -14.74 -2.72
C ASN A 7 -0.83 -15.04 -2.90
N PHE A 8 -0.30 -16.07 -2.24
CA PHE A 8 1.10 -16.46 -2.40
C PHE A 8 1.41 -16.90 -3.83
N VAL A 9 0.51 -17.69 -4.43
CA VAL A 9 0.66 -18.17 -5.80
C VAL A 9 0.56 -17.01 -6.80
N PHE A 10 -0.36 -16.06 -6.60
CA PHE A 10 -0.42 -14.82 -7.38
C PHE A 10 0.90 -14.05 -7.30
N SER A 11 1.39 -13.73 -6.10
CA SER A 11 2.64 -12.98 -5.92
C SER A 11 3.85 -13.67 -6.56
N TYR A 12 3.89 -15.00 -6.52
CA TYR A 12 4.93 -15.79 -7.16
C TYR A 12 4.92 -15.62 -8.69
N PHE A 13 3.77 -15.77 -9.35
CA PHE A 13 3.68 -15.61 -10.80
C PHE A 13 3.82 -14.17 -11.25
N TYR A 14 3.29 -13.23 -10.46
CA TYR A 14 3.42 -11.80 -10.71
C TYR A 14 4.89 -11.38 -10.68
N GLY A 15 5.67 -11.87 -9.71
CA GLY A 15 7.12 -11.65 -9.63
C GLY A 15 7.92 -12.27 -10.78
N LYS A 16 7.34 -13.23 -11.51
CA LYS A 16 7.91 -13.82 -12.73
C LYS A 16 7.36 -13.21 -14.02
N SER A 17 6.54 -12.15 -13.92
CA SER A 17 5.84 -11.53 -15.04
C SER A 17 4.96 -12.49 -15.84
N ASP A 18 4.49 -13.58 -15.22
CA ASP A 18 3.57 -14.54 -15.84
C ASP A 18 2.13 -14.07 -15.62
N TYR A 19 1.76 -13.03 -16.37
CA TYR A 19 0.50 -12.31 -16.20
C TYR A 19 -0.73 -13.14 -16.59
N GLU A 20 -0.58 -14.09 -17.52
CA GLU A 20 -1.66 -15.01 -17.86
C GLU A 20 -2.00 -15.95 -16.70
N LYS A 21 -1.00 -16.51 -16.01
CA LYS A 21 -1.27 -17.30 -14.80
C LYS A 21 -1.86 -16.44 -13.68
N CYS A 22 -1.40 -15.20 -13.54
CA CYS A 22 -2.00 -14.25 -12.60
C CYS A 22 -3.50 -14.06 -12.88
N ARG A 23 -3.86 -13.86 -14.14
CA ARG A 23 -5.25 -13.71 -14.59
C ARG A 23 -6.09 -14.95 -14.28
N VAL A 24 -5.60 -16.15 -14.59
CA VAL A 24 -6.30 -17.41 -14.30
C VAL A 24 -6.55 -17.58 -12.80
N ILE A 25 -5.57 -17.25 -11.97
CA ILE A 25 -5.70 -17.31 -10.50
C ILE A 25 -6.78 -16.35 -10.03
N LEU A 26 -6.76 -15.11 -10.51
CA LEU A 26 -7.75 -14.11 -10.11
C LEU A 26 -9.16 -14.47 -10.56
N LEU A 27 -9.34 -15.03 -11.76
CA LEU A 27 -10.65 -15.53 -12.20
C LEU A 27 -11.19 -16.62 -11.27
N ARG A 28 -10.35 -17.58 -10.86
CA ARG A 28 -10.75 -18.62 -9.88
C ARG A 28 -11.09 -18.03 -8.52
N VAL A 29 -10.36 -17.00 -8.08
CA VAL A 29 -10.68 -16.30 -6.83
C VAL A 29 -12.03 -15.59 -6.94
N ASN A 30 -12.38 -15.04 -8.11
CA ASN A 30 -13.69 -14.41 -8.35
C ASN A 30 -14.84 -15.39 -8.09
N GLU A 31 -14.77 -16.56 -8.71
CA GLU A 31 -15.80 -17.61 -8.59
C GLU A 31 -15.99 -18.03 -7.13
N ILE A 32 -14.90 -18.09 -6.36
CA ILE A 32 -14.96 -18.45 -4.94
C ILE A 32 -15.61 -17.33 -4.12
N LEU A 33 -15.25 -16.07 -4.39
CA LEU A 33 -15.76 -14.91 -3.65
C LEU A 33 -17.25 -14.65 -3.94
N GLU A 34 -17.70 -14.84 -5.18
CA GLU A 34 -19.11 -14.71 -5.56
C GLU A 34 -19.99 -15.76 -4.84
N ASN A 35 -19.45 -16.96 -4.64
CA ASN A 35 -20.15 -18.06 -3.97
C ASN A 35 -20.02 -18.08 -2.43
N ASN A 36 -19.24 -17.17 -1.82
CA ASN A 36 -19.02 -17.15 -0.36
C ASN A 36 -19.26 -15.78 0.27
N VAL A 37 -20.50 -15.55 0.73
CA VAL A 37 -20.93 -14.30 1.38
C VAL A 37 -20.07 -13.93 2.61
N HIS A 38 -19.57 -14.94 3.35
CA HIS A 38 -18.72 -14.73 4.52
C HIS A 38 -17.29 -14.26 4.18
N GLN A 39 -16.85 -14.33 2.92
CA GLN A 39 -15.52 -13.90 2.49
C GLN A 39 -15.52 -12.50 1.86
N LYS A 40 -16.66 -11.80 1.86
CA LYS A 40 -16.80 -10.44 1.32
C LYS A 40 -15.83 -9.41 1.93
N PHE A 41 -15.36 -9.63 3.17
CA PHE A 41 -14.35 -8.76 3.81
C PHE A 41 -12.96 -8.84 3.15
N ARG A 42 -12.69 -9.88 2.35
CA ARG A 42 -11.44 -10.04 1.58
C ARG A 42 -11.56 -9.55 0.14
N MET A 43 -12.69 -9.00 -0.26
CA MET A 43 -12.86 -8.46 -1.61
C MET A 43 -11.94 -7.27 -1.93
N PRO A 44 -11.54 -6.40 -0.98
CA PRO A 44 -10.58 -5.33 -1.27
C PRO A 44 -9.24 -5.84 -1.82
N CYS A 45 -8.60 -6.82 -1.16
CA CYS A 45 -7.30 -7.33 -1.60
C CYS A 45 -7.35 -7.96 -2.99
N TYR A 46 -8.48 -8.56 -3.34
CA TYR A 46 -8.72 -9.11 -4.68
C TYR A 46 -8.78 -8.01 -5.76
N PHE A 47 -9.50 -6.93 -5.51
CA PHE A 47 -9.54 -5.79 -6.45
C PHE A 47 -8.18 -5.10 -6.56
N ILE A 48 -7.41 -5.04 -5.47
CA ILE A 48 -6.03 -4.53 -5.48
C ILE A 48 -5.15 -5.36 -6.41
N GLN A 49 -5.19 -6.70 -6.32
CA GLN A 49 -4.40 -7.58 -7.19
C GLN A 49 -4.79 -7.45 -8.67
N TRP A 50 -6.08 -7.28 -8.99
CA TRP A 50 -6.49 -6.95 -10.35
C TRP A 50 -5.95 -5.61 -10.81
N ALA A 51 -5.93 -4.59 -9.94
CA ALA A 51 -5.36 -3.31 -10.30
C ALA A 51 -3.85 -3.42 -10.61
N GLU A 52 -3.09 -4.16 -9.81
CA GLU A 52 -1.66 -4.42 -10.07
C GLU A 52 -1.42 -5.15 -11.40
N LEU A 53 -2.25 -6.16 -11.69
CA LEU A 53 -2.21 -6.88 -12.96
C LEU A 53 -2.50 -5.94 -14.14
N TYR A 54 -3.57 -5.15 -14.06
CA TYR A 54 -3.93 -4.21 -15.11
C TYR A 54 -2.87 -3.13 -15.33
N ILE A 55 -2.22 -2.66 -14.27
CA ILE A 55 -1.07 -1.74 -14.39
C ILE A 55 0.08 -2.39 -15.16
N SER A 56 0.40 -3.65 -14.84
CA SER A 56 1.44 -4.40 -15.54
C SER A 56 1.14 -4.62 -17.02
N LEU A 57 -0.15 -4.70 -17.37
CA LEU A 57 -0.64 -4.81 -18.75
C LEU A 57 -0.87 -3.44 -19.42
N ASN A 58 -0.54 -2.33 -18.75
CA ASN A 58 -0.77 -0.96 -19.20
C ASN A 58 -2.26 -0.61 -19.44
N GLU A 59 -3.18 -1.32 -18.78
CA GLU A 59 -4.64 -1.09 -18.84
C GLU A 59 -5.11 -0.18 -17.70
N ILE A 60 -4.63 1.07 -17.71
CA ILE A 60 -4.76 2.00 -16.57
C ILE A 60 -6.22 2.26 -16.15
N GLU A 61 -7.13 2.44 -17.11
CA GLU A 61 -8.55 2.69 -16.79
C GLU A 61 -9.20 1.52 -16.03
N LYS A 62 -8.83 0.28 -16.37
CA LYS A 62 -9.33 -0.90 -15.66
C LYS A 62 -8.74 -0.99 -14.26
N ALA A 63 -7.47 -0.63 -14.10
CA ALA A 63 -6.83 -0.55 -12.79
C ALA A 63 -7.54 0.46 -11.88
N GLU A 64 -7.85 1.67 -12.38
CA GLU A 64 -8.56 2.70 -11.62
C GLU A 64 -9.99 2.28 -11.23
N LYS A 65 -10.70 1.57 -12.11
CA LYS A 65 -12.01 0.98 -11.79
C LYS A 65 -11.89 -0.04 -10.66
N CYS A 66 -10.87 -0.88 -10.67
CA CYS A 66 -10.61 -1.83 -9.59
C CYS A 66 -10.26 -1.14 -8.27
N LEU A 67 -9.39 -0.13 -8.28
CA LEU A 67 -9.05 0.64 -7.08
C LEU A 67 -10.26 1.36 -6.49
N SER A 68 -11.10 1.94 -7.33
CA SER A 68 -12.34 2.61 -6.89
C SER A 68 -13.30 1.63 -6.21
N LYS A 69 -13.38 0.38 -6.69
CA LYS A 69 -14.17 -0.68 -6.03
C LYS A 69 -13.54 -1.09 -4.70
N ALA A 70 -12.23 -1.30 -4.65
CA ALA A 70 -11.50 -1.63 -3.43
C ALA A 70 -11.71 -0.55 -2.35
N GLU A 71 -11.53 0.72 -2.72
CA GLU A 71 -11.73 1.88 -1.86
C GLU A 71 -13.15 1.92 -1.26
N LYS A 72 -14.18 1.80 -2.09
CA LYS A 72 -15.58 1.80 -1.64
C LYS A 72 -15.85 0.70 -0.63
N LEU A 73 -15.31 -0.51 -0.86
CA LEU A 73 -15.47 -1.64 0.04
C LEU A 73 -14.72 -1.44 1.37
N LEU A 74 -13.51 -0.89 1.32
CA LEU A 74 -12.74 -0.58 2.53
C LEU A 74 -13.50 0.43 3.40
N PHE A 75 -13.96 1.54 2.81
CA PHE A 75 -14.70 2.56 3.57
C PHE A 75 -16.08 2.12 4.05
N SER A 76 -16.78 1.22 3.34
CA SER A 76 -18.04 0.65 3.83
C SER A 76 -17.81 -0.30 5.03
N GLN A 77 -16.65 -0.94 5.09
CA GLN A 77 -16.25 -1.86 6.17
C GLN A 77 -15.51 -1.18 7.31
N LYS A 78 -15.37 0.16 7.28
CA LYS A 78 -14.53 0.92 8.21
C LYS A 78 -14.74 0.58 9.68
N ASN A 79 -15.99 0.42 10.12
CA ASN A 79 -16.33 0.14 11.52
C ASN A 79 -15.96 -1.28 11.97
N ILE A 80 -15.86 -2.24 11.03
CA ILE A 80 -15.54 -3.65 11.28
C ILE A 80 -14.02 -3.85 11.22
N ALA A 81 -13.39 -3.40 10.14
CA ALA A 81 -11.97 -3.59 9.86
C ALA A 81 -11.04 -2.87 10.85
N ILE A 82 -11.51 -1.75 11.41
CA ILE A 82 -10.69 -0.95 12.33
C ILE A 82 -10.60 -1.61 13.71
N LYS A 83 -11.62 -2.33 14.18
CA LYS A 83 -11.56 -3.05 15.47
C LYS A 83 -10.37 -4.00 15.52
N ASP A 84 -10.07 -4.68 14.42
CA ASP A 84 -9.04 -5.72 14.37
C ASP A 84 -7.76 -5.32 13.62
N LEU A 85 -7.68 -4.09 13.10
CA LEU A 85 -6.54 -3.57 12.31
C LEU A 85 -6.19 -4.45 11.08
N SER A 86 -7.04 -5.40 10.72
CA SER A 86 -6.73 -6.46 9.77
C SER A 86 -6.64 -6.01 8.32
N CYS A 87 -7.22 -4.84 8.00
CA CYS A 87 -7.29 -4.29 6.64
C CYS A 87 -6.42 -3.05 6.43
N ILE A 88 -5.57 -2.68 7.40
CA ILE A 88 -4.69 -1.52 7.26
C ILE A 88 -3.75 -1.68 6.07
N GLY A 89 -3.23 -2.90 5.85
CA GLY A 89 -2.43 -3.22 4.68
C GLY A 89 -3.14 -2.88 3.38
N ASP A 90 -4.40 -3.29 3.24
CA ASP A 90 -5.20 -3.05 2.03
C ASP A 90 -5.39 -1.55 1.75
N TYR A 91 -5.64 -0.74 2.78
CA TYR A 91 -5.71 0.72 2.62
C TYR A 91 -4.38 1.32 2.14
N ILE A 92 -3.27 0.89 2.74
CA ILE A 92 -1.93 1.36 2.38
C ILE A 92 -1.61 0.96 0.93
N ASP A 93 -1.97 -0.25 0.52
CA ASP A 93 -1.75 -0.77 -0.83
C ASP A 93 -2.56 0.03 -1.86
N VAL A 94 -3.86 0.27 -1.63
CA VAL A 94 -4.67 1.15 -2.50
C VAL A 94 -4.04 2.54 -2.62
N ALA A 95 -3.66 3.16 -1.51
CA ALA A 95 -3.06 4.49 -1.53
C ALA A 95 -1.71 4.50 -2.27
N ASN A 96 -0.87 3.49 -2.08
CA ASN A 96 0.42 3.39 -2.76
C ASN A 96 0.24 3.19 -4.28
N ILE A 97 -0.76 2.42 -4.70
CA ILE A 97 -1.09 2.28 -6.13
C ILE A 97 -1.58 3.62 -6.70
N TYR A 98 -2.48 4.33 -6.01
CA TYR A 98 -2.89 5.67 -6.43
C TYR A 98 -1.69 6.62 -6.57
N ILE A 99 -0.77 6.66 -5.59
CA ILE A 99 0.48 7.46 -5.68
C ILE A 99 1.32 7.06 -6.91
N ASN A 100 1.34 5.79 -7.28
CA ASN A 100 2.09 5.30 -8.44
C ASN A 100 1.46 5.73 -9.75
N LEU A 101 0.13 5.66 -9.85
CA LEU A 101 -0.64 6.08 -11.02
C LEU A 101 -0.71 7.60 -11.20
N SER A 102 -0.60 8.36 -10.12
CA SER A 102 -0.68 9.83 -10.18
C SER A 102 0.42 10.45 -11.04
N ASN A 103 0.02 11.43 -11.84
CA ASN A 103 0.88 12.38 -12.52
C ASN A 103 0.64 13.80 -11.97
N ASN A 104 1.54 14.75 -12.25
CA ASN A 104 1.42 16.11 -11.68
C ASN A 104 0.31 16.95 -12.34
N SER A 105 -0.18 16.55 -13.51
CA SER A 105 -1.26 17.24 -14.23
C SER A 105 -2.64 16.96 -13.62
N ASP A 106 -2.87 15.75 -13.10
CA ASP A 106 -4.11 15.36 -12.43
C ASP A 106 -3.84 14.94 -10.98
N LYS A 107 -4.22 15.83 -10.06
CA LYS A 107 -4.05 15.61 -8.62
C LYS A 107 -5.10 14.70 -7.99
N THR A 108 -6.09 14.22 -8.75
CA THR A 108 -7.21 13.42 -8.23
C THR A 108 -6.70 12.18 -7.47
N ASN A 109 -5.76 11.43 -8.06
CA ASN A 109 -5.22 10.23 -7.42
C ASN A 109 -4.33 10.57 -6.21
N PHE A 110 -3.65 11.72 -6.19
CA PHE A 110 -2.95 12.19 -4.99
C PHE A 110 -3.91 12.52 -3.85
N GLN A 111 -5.03 13.20 -4.13
CA GLN A 111 -6.04 13.54 -3.13
C GLN A 111 -6.69 12.28 -2.53
N LYS A 112 -7.01 11.29 -3.37
CA LYS A 112 -7.51 9.98 -2.91
C LYS A 112 -6.51 9.29 -1.99
N ALA A 113 -5.24 9.22 -2.40
CA ALA A 113 -4.18 8.62 -1.60
C ALA A 113 -3.97 9.36 -0.27
N GLU A 114 -3.94 10.70 -0.28
CA GLU A 114 -3.80 11.53 0.92
C GLU A 114 -4.93 11.25 1.92
N LYS A 115 -6.17 11.27 1.44
CA LYS A 115 -7.36 11.00 2.26
C LYS A 115 -7.28 9.62 2.93
N ILE A 116 -6.93 8.59 2.17
CA ILE A 116 -6.80 7.23 2.70
C ILE A 116 -5.67 7.17 3.74
N LEU A 117 -4.49 7.71 3.44
CA LEU A 117 -3.34 7.62 4.34
C LEU A 117 -3.54 8.40 5.63
N LYS A 118 -4.16 9.60 5.58
CA LYS A 118 -4.49 10.39 6.77
C LYS A 118 -5.50 9.69 7.65
N TYR A 119 -6.52 9.09 7.04
CA TYR A 119 -7.50 8.30 7.77
C TYR A 119 -6.85 7.13 8.52
N VAL A 120 -5.99 6.36 7.86
CA VAL A 120 -5.30 5.23 8.49
C VAL A 120 -4.27 5.69 9.52
N GLU A 121 -3.59 6.82 9.29
CA GLU A 121 -2.70 7.45 10.27
C GLU A 121 -3.42 7.76 11.58
N GLU A 122 -4.59 8.41 11.50
CA GLU A 122 -5.44 8.73 12.65
C GLU A 122 -5.83 7.47 13.42
N VAL A 123 -6.39 6.47 12.72
CA VAL A 123 -6.80 5.19 13.32
C VAL A 123 -5.66 4.50 14.06
N VAL A 124 -4.47 4.44 13.46
CA VAL A 124 -3.30 3.77 14.04
C VAL A 124 -2.73 4.55 15.22
N ASN A 125 -2.89 5.87 15.25
CA ASN A 125 -2.45 6.72 16.36
C ASN A 125 -3.42 6.69 17.54
N GLU A 126 -4.74 6.79 17.29
CA GLU A 126 -5.78 6.76 18.32
C GLU A 126 -5.79 5.44 19.10
N LYS A 127 -5.62 4.31 18.40
CA LYS A 127 -5.71 2.99 19.02
C LYS A 127 -4.52 2.59 19.89
N ARG A 128 -3.57 3.49 20.14
CA ARG A 128 -2.40 3.33 21.05
C ARG A 128 -1.70 1.97 20.94
N ARG A 129 -1.70 1.33 19.76
CA ARG A 129 -1.00 0.05 19.55
C ARG A 129 0.38 0.30 18.99
N ASN A 130 1.35 -0.48 19.49
CA ASN A 130 2.74 -0.55 19.04
C ASN A 130 2.89 -1.15 17.62
N ASP A 131 1.93 -0.95 16.73
CA ASP A 131 2.02 -1.37 15.33
C ASP A 131 2.95 -0.44 14.55
N ARG A 132 4.24 -0.60 14.88
CA ARG A 132 5.35 0.16 14.31
C ARG A 132 5.51 -0.14 12.82
N PHE A 133 5.04 -1.29 12.33
CA PHE A 133 5.14 -1.68 10.93
C PHE A 133 4.13 -0.90 10.09
N SER A 134 2.87 -0.87 10.50
CA SER A 134 1.86 -0.05 9.83
C SER A 134 2.24 1.43 9.86
N LYS A 135 2.70 1.95 11.01
CA LYS A 135 3.19 3.34 11.11
C LYS A 135 4.34 3.63 10.14
N LEU A 136 5.32 2.73 10.05
CA LEU A 136 6.45 2.86 9.12
C LEU A 136 5.96 2.98 7.66
N ALA A 137 5.05 2.07 7.27
CA ALA A 137 4.50 2.02 5.91
C ALA A 137 3.66 3.27 5.59
N ILE A 138 2.78 3.69 6.51
CA ILE A 138 1.97 4.92 6.35
C ILE A 138 2.87 6.14 6.18
N TYR A 139 3.86 6.33 7.05
CA TYR A 139 4.76 7.48 6.97
C TYR A 139 5.63 7.45 5.71
N TYR A 140 6.05 6.27 5.26
CA TYR A 140 6.74 6.14 3.99
C TYR A 140 5.86 6.57 2.81
N CYS A 141 4.62 6.08 2.76
CA CYS A 141 3.67 6.42 1.71
C CYS A 141 3.30 7.92 1.71
N LEU A 142 3.10 8.53 2.88
CA LEU A 142 2.88 9.98 3.00
C LEU A 142 4.11 10.78 2.57
N GLY A 143 5.31 10.35 2.96
CA GLY A 143 6.57 10.98 2.53
C GLY A 143 6.73 10.96 1.00
N LYS A 144 6.43 9.80 0.39
CA LYS A 144 6.45 9.60 -1.07
C LYS A 144 5.37 10.40 -1.80
N LEU A 145 4.15 10.43 -1.27
CA LEU A 145 3.03 11.23 -1.79
C LEU A 145 3.44 12.70 -1.87
N TYR A 146 3.86 13.27 -0.75
CA TYR A 146 4.23 14.69 -0.69
C TYR A 146 5.47 15.02 -1.49
N PHE A 147 6.39 14.07 -1.65
CA PHE A 147 7.52 14.24 -2.57
C PHE A 147 7.04 14.39 -4.01
N LYS A 148 6.16 13.49 -4.47
CA LYS A 148 5.62 13.54 -5.84
C LYS A 148 4.81 14.80 -6.08
N GLU A 149 4.02 15.23 -5.08
CA GLU A 149 3.28 16.50 -5.12
C GLU A 149 4.15 17.75 -4.93
N GLN A 150 5.46 17.61 -4.77
CA GLN A 150 6.41 18.71 -4.54
C GLN A 150 6.14 19.51 -3.26
N ARG A 151 5.44 18.91 -2.29
CA ARG A 151 5.24 19.43 -0.92
C ARG A 151 6.42 19.03 -0.05
N TRP A 152 7.57 19.64 -0.32
CA TRP A 152 8.87 19.26 0.20
C TRP A 152 8.98 19.18 1.73
N GLU A 153 8.40 20.16 2.44
CA GLU A 153 8.45 20.22 3.91
C GLU A 153 7.70 19.04 4.55
N TYR A 154 6.48 18.77 4.07
CA TYR A 154 5.68 17.63 4.49
C TYR A 154 6.36 16.30 4.15
N SER A 155 6.96 16.21 2.96
CA SER A 155 7.73 15.03 2.57
C SER A 155 8.90 14.78 3.51
N LYS A 156 9.68 15.81 3.84
CA LYS A 156 10.81 15.71 4.77
C LYS A 156 10.35 15.23 6.16
N LEU A 157 9.29 15.83 6.68
CA LEU A 157 8.72 15.45 7.99
C LEU A 157 8.32 13.97 8.04
N TYR A 158 7.56 13.49 7.06
CA TYR A 158 7.08 12.11 7.04
C TYR A 158 8.19 11.09 6.76
N ASN A 159 9.15 11.45 5.91
CA ASN A 159 10.33 10.62 5.66
C ASN A 159 11.20 10.50 6.93
N GLN A 160 11.36 11.58 7.71
CA GLN A 160 12.06 11.53 9.00
C GLN A 160 11.34 10.60 9.99
N LYS A 161 10.02 10.75 10.16
CA LYS A 161 9.22 9.85 11.01
C LYS A 161 9.35 8.38 10.60
N SER A 162 9.29 8.08 9.30
CA SER A 162 9.47 6.72 8.76
C SER A 162 10.87 6.21 9.07
N PHE A 163 11.90 7.03 8.86
CA PHE A 163 13.29 6.67 9.11
C PHE A 163 13.60 6.42 10.60
N ASP A 164 13.01 7.18 11.51
CA ASP A 164 13.18 6.98 12.95
C ASP A 164 12.56 5.67 13.43
N LEU A 165 11.40 5.29 12.87
CA LEU A 165 10.82 3.96 13.10
C LEU A 165 11.68 2.85 12.52
N TYR A 166 12.21 3.06 11.32
CA TYR A 166 13.12 2.13 10.65
C TYR A 166 14.38 1.84 11.49
N LYS A 167 15.02 2.88 12.06
CA LYS A 167 16.17 2.71 12.95
C LYS A 167 15.84 1.77 14.11
N LYS A 168 14.69 1.97 14.74
CA LYS A 168 14.24 1.13 15.86
C LYS A 168 14.05 -0.35 15.46
N PHE A 169 13.75 -0.65 14.21
CA PHE A 169 13.66 -2.02 13.70
C PHE A 169 14.99 -2.65 13.35
N THR A 170 15.91 -1.88 12.76
CA THR A 170 17.24 -2.37 12.37
C THR A 170 18.13 -2.68 13.56
N TYR A 171 17.97 -1.98 14.69
CA TYR A 171 18.62 -2.35 15.95
C TYR A 171 18.05 -3.63 16.59
N ASN A 172 16.99 -4.22 16.05
CA ASN A 172 16.48 -5.53 16.47
C ASN A 172 16.83 -6.60 15.42
N PRO A 173 17.85 -7.45 15.66
CA PRO A 173 18.36 -8.39 14.66
C PRO A 173 17.33 -9.42 14.18
N ASN A 174 16.31 -9.73 14.98
CA ASN A 174 15.23 -10.63 14.59
C ASN A 174 14.26 -9.99 13.58
N VAL A 175 14.09 -8.67 13.62
CA VAL A 175 13.18 -7.93 12.74
C VAL A 175 13.88 -7.45 11.46
N ALA A 176 15.19 -7.20 11.54
CA ALA A 176 16.01 -6.78 10.40
C ALA A 176 16.08 -7.82 9.26
N ARG A 177 15.99 -9.12 9.59
CA ARG A 177 16.06 -10.21 8.61
C ARG A 177 14.83 -10.27 7.70
N ASP A 178 13.62 -10.14 8.25
CA ASP A 178 12.36 -10.27 7.51
C ASP A 178 12.02 -9.00 6.70
N LEU A 179 12.56 -7.85 7.10
CA LEU A 179 12.26 -6.57 6.45
C LEU A 179 13.32 -6.10 5.44
N LYS A 180 14.41 -6.85 5.24
CA LYS A 180 15.62 -6.41 4.52
C LYS A 180 15.35 -5.75 3.16
N HIS A 181 14.45 -6.31 2.35
CA HIS A 181 14.13 -5.75 1.03
C HIS A 181 13.33 -4.43 1.08
N ARG A 182 12.42 -4.29 2.06
CA ARG A 182 11.68 -3.04 2.31
C ARG A 182 12.61 -1.97 2.92
N ILE A 183 13.54 -2.42 3.76
CA ILE A 183 14.63 -1.65 4.39
C ILE A 183 15.55 -1.02 3.32
N ASP A 184 16.02 -1.81 2.35
CA ASP A 184 16.94 -1.34 1.31
C ASP A 184 16.31 -0.29 0.39
N SER A 185 15.01 -0.44 0.10
CA SER A 185 14.26 0.50 -0.74
C SER A 185 14.06 1.85 -0.03
N LEU A 186 13.72 1.81 1.27
CA LEU A 186 13.63 2.98 2.14
C LEU A 186 14.98 3.72 2.25
N MET A 187 16.09 2.99 2.41
CA MET A 187 17.42 3.60 2.49
C MET A 187 17.87 4.24 1.18
N LYS A 188 17.61 3.60 0.03
CA LYS A 188 17.90 4.19 -1.28
C LYS A 188 17.10 5.49 -1.47
N TYR A 189 15.82 5.45 -1.11
CA TYR A 189 14.96 6.62 -1.19
C TYR A 189 15.42 7.74 -0.25
N TRP A 190 15.73 7.44 1.01
CA TRP A 190 16.23 8.44 1.97
C TRP A 190 17.56 9.08 1.53
N LYS A 191 18.51 8.29 1.02
CA LYS A 191 19.77 8.82 0.46
C LYS A 191 19.54 9.73 -0.75
N PHE A 192 18.58 9.38 -1.60
CA PHE A 192 18.17 10.23 -2.72
C PHE A 192 17.56 11.55 -2.22
N MET A 193 16.69 11.48 -1.21
CA MET A 193 16.06 12.65 -0.59
C MET A 193 17.06 13.56 0.11
N ASP A 194 17.95 13.02 0.93
CA ASP A 194 19.00 13.79 1.64
C ASP A 194 19.88 14.57 0.65
N ARG A 195 20.23 13.97 -0.49
CA ARG A 195 20.97 14.67 -1.57
C ARG A 195 20.14 15.79 -2.19
N LYS A 196 18.87 15.52 -2.55
CA LYS A 196 17.97 16.52 -3.14
C LYS A 196 17.72 17.71 -2.21
N PHE A 197 17.62 17.48 -0.90
CA PHE A 197 17.40 18.54 0.08
C PHE A 197 18.66 19.35 0.38
N LYS A 198 19.84 18.73 0.38
CA LYS A 198 21.13 19.44 0.54
C LYS A 198 21.52 20.34 -0.65
N ILE A 199 20.95 20.09 -1.83
CA ILE A 199 21.19 20.91 -3.03
C ILE A 199 20.29 22.16 -3.04
N ASN A 200 19.20 22.17 -2.27
CA ASN A 200 18.20 23.24 -2.25
C ASN A 200 18.25 24.11 -0.98
N THR A 201 19.35 24.04 -0.21
CA THR A 201 19.64 24.87 0.97
C THR A 201 20.99 25.52 0.81
#